data_AF-A0AAV6GUI9-F1
#
_entry.id   AF-A0AAV6GUI9-F1
#
_cell.length_a   1.000
_cell.length_b   1.000
_cell.length_c   1.000
_cell.angle_alpha   90.00
_cell.angle_beta   90.00
_cell.angle_gamma   90.00
#
_symmetry.space_group_name_H-M   'P 1'
#
loop_
_entity.id
_entity.type
_entity.pdbx_description
1 polymer ?
#
loop_
_entity_poly.entity_id
_entity_poly.type
_entity_poly.pdbx_seq_one_letter_code
_entity_poly.pdbx_strand_id
1 'polypeptide(L)'
;MSASMVRRGLELLSEDLKDVHSGQKQKKRKAGASARDLISSNRQGVSKQLRRLQGHQGAAKSKATVKDKRVKSAIDEYRKKQAKSHLSSNLQYFLGTSHSTKQSATQKIVNQNSGRQSRYRPDRPAVKPKEEKSIFTEDEFQQFQKEYFGKIVEGGS
;
A
#
# COMPACT_ATOMS: atom_id res chain seq x y z
N MET A 1 -11.18 13.78 -6.31
CA MET A 1 -10.99 13.34 -7.72
C MET A 1 -12.08 13.98 -8.56
N SER A 2 -11.75 14.70 -9.63
CA SER A 2 -12.73 15.42 -10.44
C SER A 2 -13.51 14.47 -11.36
N ALA A 3 -14.81 14.74 -11.57
CA ALA A 3 -15.65 13.96 -12.48
C ALA A 3 -15.17 14.02 -13.95
N SER A 4 -14.36 15.02 -14.32
CA SER A 4 -13.71 15.11 -15.63
C SER A 4 -12.61 14.05 -15.81
N MET A 5 -11.89 13.71 -14.76
CA MET A 5 -10.82 12.71 -14.79
C MET A 5 -11.38 11.28 -14.93
N VAL A 6 -12.49 10.99 -14.24
CA VAL A 6 -13.18 9.69 -14.36
C VAL A 6 -13.74 9.49 -15.77
N ARG A 7 -14.36 10.52 -16.36
CA ARG A 7 -14.90 10.47 -17.73
C ARG A 7 -13.80 10.19 -18.76
N ARG A 8 -12.69 10.94 -18.69
CA ARG A 8 -11.55 10.74 -19.59
C ARG A 8 -10.89 9.36 -19.42
N GLY A 9 -10.84 8.84 -18.19
CA GLY A 9 -10.35 7.49 -17.92
C GLY A 9 -11.21 6.38 -18.54
N LEU A 10 -12.54 6.53 -18.52
CA LEU A 10 -13.47 5.57 -19.12
C LEU A 10 -13.45 5.63 -20.65
N GLU A 11 -13.26 6.82 -21.23
CA GLU A 11 -13.19 7.02 -22.68
C GLU A 11 -11.96 6.30 -23.27
N LEU A 12 -10.78 6.47 -22.67
CA LEU A 12 -9.55 5.77 -23.06
C LEU A 12 -9.68 4.24 -22.95
N LEU A 13 -10.36 3.76 -21.90
CA LEU A 13 -10.59 2.32 -21.72
C LEU A 13 -11.54 1.74 -22.77
N SER A 14 -12.47 2.55 -23.28
CA SER A 14 -13.44 2.11 -24.29
C SER A 14 -12.84 1.88 -25.67
N GLU A 15 -11.74 2.56 -26.00
CA GLU A 15 -11.00 2.39 -27.25
C GLU A 15 -10.28 1.02 -27.29
N ASP A 16 -9.58 0.66 -26.21
CA ASP A 16 -8.88 -0.63 -26.07
C ASP A 16 -9.85 -1.84 -26.10
N LEU A 17 -11.09 -1.66 -25.62
CA LEU A 17 -12.09 -2.73 -25.61
C LEU A 17 -12.78 -2.94 -26.97
N LYS A 18 -12.81 -1.93 -27.84
CA LYS A 18 -13.45 -2.03 -29.17
C LYS A 18 -12.65 -2.91 -30.14
N ASP A 19 -11.32 -2.91 -30.04
CA ASP A 19 -10.44 -3.75 -30.87
C ASP A 19 -10.55 -5.26 -30.57
N VAL A 20 -11.19 -5.64 -29.45
CA VAL A 20 -11.42 -7.05 -29.08
C VAL A 20 -12.69 -7.61 -29.74
N HIS A 21 -13.61 -6.75 -30.23
CA HIS A 21 -14.92 -7.16 -30.74
C HIS A 21 -15.06 -7.14 -32.27
N SER A 22 -14.08 -6.66 -33.03
CA SER A 22 -14.07 -6.78 -34.49
C SER A 22 -13.36 -8.07 -34.95
N GLY A 23 -14.14 -9.14 -35.12
CA GLY A 23 -13.92 -10.15 -36.17
C GLY A 23 -12.79 -11.16 -35.95
N GLN A 24 -13.03 -12.17 -35.09
CA GLN A 24 -12.29 -13.44 -35.18
C GLN A 24 -12.66 -14.16 -36.49
N LYS A 25 -11.88 -13.98 -37.56
CA LYS A 25 -11.89 -14.87 -38.73
C LYS A 25 -11.36 -16.24 -38.30
N GLN A 26 -12.26 -17.14 -37.91
CA GLN A 26 -11.95 -18.55 -37.74
C GLN A 26 -11.56 -19.18 -39.09
N LYS A 27 -10.26 -19.40 -39.30
CA LYS A 27 -9.78 -20.30 -40.37
C LYS A 27 -10.30 -21.70 -40.06
N LYS A 28 -11.23 -22.20 -40.89
CA LYS A 28 -11.62 -23.61 -40.94
C LYS A 28 -10.35 -24.48 -41.02
N ARG A 29 -10.03 -25.22 -39.96
CA ARG A 29 -9.02 -26.27 -40.00
C ARG A 29 -9.65 -27.43 -40.76
N LYS A 30 -9.14 -27.75 -41.95
CA LYS A 30 -9.46 -29.02 -42.60
C LYS A 30 -8.96 -30.14 -41.68
N ALA A 31 -9.89 -30.87 -41.09
CA ALA A 31 -9.59 -32.18 -40.52
C ALA A 31 -9.35 -33.15 -41.68
N GLY A 32 -8.31 -33.99 -41.57
CA GLY A 32 -8.14 -35.15 -42.46
C GLY A 32 -6.80 -35.21 -43.19
N ALA A 33 -5.79 -35.72 -42.50
CA ALA A 33 -4.77 -36.67 -42.97
C ALA A 33 -3.73 -36.77 -41.85
N SER A 34 -3.48 -37.98 -41.33
CA SER A 34 -2.39 -38.16 -40.38
C SER A 34 -1.07 -37.91 -41.13
N ALA A 35 -0.04 -37.38 -40.47
CA ALA A 35 1.25 -37.12 -41.12
C ALA A 35 1.89 -38.40 -41.73
N ARG A 36 1.37 -39.59 -41.39
CA ARG A 36 1.74 -40.88 -41.95
C ARG A 36 1.12 -41.15 -43.32
N ASP A 37 -0.06 -40.59 -43.61
CA ASP A 37 -0.77 -40.80 -44.89
C ASP A 37 -0.13 -40.03 -46.05
N LEU A 38 0.76 -39.08 -45.73
CA LEU A 38 1.51 -38.27 -46.69
C LEU A 38 2.91 -38.82 -47.00
N ILE A 39 3.28 -39.99 -46.46
CA ILE A 39 4.63 -40.55 -46.58
C ILE A 39 4.59 -41.89 -47.33
N SER A 40 5.38 -42.00 -48.40
CA SER A 40 5.56 -43.25 -49.15
C SER A 40 6.24 -44.32 -48.29
N SER A 41 5.78 -45.57 -48.41
CA SER A 41 6.14 -46.74 -47.60
C SER A 41 7.56 -47.31 -47.78
N ASN A 42 8.53 -46.51 -48.26
CA ASN A 42 9.91 -46.97 -48.40
C ASN A 42 10.64 -46.89 -47.05
N ARG A 43 11.05 -48.03 -46.48
CA ARG A 43 11.49 -48.18 -45.07
C ARG A 43 12.64 -47.27 -44.62
N GLN A 44 13.43 -46.71 -45.54
CA GLN A 44 14.55 -45.84 -45.21
C GLN A 44 14.16 -44.35 -45.38
N GLY A 45 14.10 -43.60 -44.28
CA GLY A 45 13.92 -42.13 -44.30
C GLY A 45 12.52 -41.62 -43.93
N VAL A 46 11.53 -42.51 -43.77
CA VAL A 46 10.17 -42.18 -43.30
C VAL A 46 10.20 -41.43 -41.97
N SER A 47 11.07 -41.83 -41.04
CA SER A 47 11.22 -41.15 -39.75
C SER A 47 11.71 -39.71 -39.87
N LYS A 48 12.63 -39.44 -40.80
CA LYS A 48 13.12 -38.08 -41.10
C LYS A 48 12.03 -37.23 -41.77
N GLN A 49 11.27 -37.81 -42.69
CA GLN A 49 10.14 -37.12 -43.36
C GLN A 49 9.01 -36.81 -42.37
N LEU A 50 8.67 -37.77 -41.50
CA LEU A 50 7.66 -37.61 -40.46
C LEU A 50 8.07 -36.54 -39.44
N ARG A 51 9.35 -36.47 -39.07
CA ARG A 51 9.90 -35.41 -38.20
C ARG A 51 9.87 -34.03 -38.85
N ARG A 52 10.07 -33.94 -40.17
CA ARG A 52 9.96 -32.69 -40.93
C ARG A 52 8.50 -32.22 -41.03
N LEU A 53 7.57 -33.13 -41.32
CA LEU A 53 6.13 -32.85 -41.43
C LEU A 53 5.49 -32.49 -40.09
N GLN A 54 5.92 -33.12 -38.99
CA GLN A 54 5.46 -32.77 -37.64
C GLN A 54 5.99 -31.41 -37.17
N GLY A 55 6.99 -30.84 -37.85
CA GLY A 55 7.67 -29.61 -37.43
C GLY A 55 8.28 -29.74 -36.03
N HIS A 56 8.94 -28.69 -35.55
CA HIS A 56 9.34 -28.59 -34.14
C HIS A 56 8.12 -28.40 -33.20
N GLN A 57 7.07 -29.22 -33.36
CA GLN A 57 5.95 -29.31 -32.43
C GLN A 57 6.16 -30.36 -31.33
N GLY A 58 7.39 -30.84 -31.16
CA GLY A 58 7.80 -31.43 -29.88
C GLY A 58 7.80 -30.35 -28.80
N ALA A 59 7.60 -30.75 -27.54
CA ALA A 59 7.53 -29.93 -26.33
C ALA A 59 8.82 -29.14 -25.97
N ALA A 60 9.57 -28.70 -26.99
CA ALA A 60 10.88 -28.08 -26.92
C ALA A 60 10.87 -26.66 -27.50
N LYS A 61 9.75 -25.92 -27.41
CA LYS A 61 9.86 -24.45 -27.38
C LYS A 61 10.55 -24.10 -26.07
N SER A 62 11.87 -24.02 -26.14
CA SER A 62 12.74 -23.55 -25.07
C SER A 62 12.17 -22.25 -24.51
N LYS A 63 11.64 -22.30 -23.28
CA LYS A 63 11.22 -21.11 -22.51
C LYS A 63 12.43 -20.31 -21.98
N ALA A 64 13.59 -20.41 -22.65
CA ALA A 64 14.83 -19.79 -22.21
C ALA A 64 14.90 -18.31 -22.58
N THR A 65 14.16 -17.85 -23.59
CA THR A 65 14.06 -16.42 -23.94
C THR A 65 13.14 -15.68 -22.98
N VAL A 66 13.65 -14.60 -22.37
CA VAL A 66 12.90 -13.73 -21.44
C VAL A 66 11.59 -13.21 -22.05
N LYS A 67 11.54 -13.02 -23.38
CA LYS A 67 10.36 -12.56 -24.12
C LYS A 67 9.12 -13.45 -23.97
N ASP A 68 9.31 -14.75 -23.74
CA ASP A 68 8.20 -15.72 -23.63
C ASP A 68 7.79 -15.99 -22.17
N LYS A 69 8.50 -15.39 -21.20
CA LYS A 69 8.18 -15.51 -19.77
C LYS A 69 7.19 -14.42 -19.38
N ARG A 70 5.90 -14.79 -19.28
CA ARG A 70 4.91 -13.94 -18.59
C ARG A 70 5.29 -13.84 -17.12
N VAL A 71 5.56 -12.63 -16.65
CA VAL A 71 5.77 -12.36 -15.22
C VAL A 71 4.48 -12.70 -14.49
N LYS A 72 4.52 -13.75 -13.69
CA LYS A 72 3.42 -14.09 -12.80
C LYS A 72 3.68 -13.41 -11.47
N SER A 73 2.62 -12.90 -10.85
CA SER A 73 2.70 -12.42 -9.48
C SER A 73 3.09 -13.58 -8.57
N ALA A 74 4.09 -13.35 -7.70
CA ALA A 74 4.47 -14.31 -6.68
C ALA A 74 3.27 -14.70 -5.80
N ILE A 75 2.34 -13.76 -5.60
CA ILE A 75 1.09 -13.98 -4.84
C ILE A 75 0.19 -14.98 -5.57
N ASP A 76 0.07 -14.89 -6.89
CA ASP A 76 -0.79 -15.78 -7.67
C ASP A 76 -0.20 -17.19 -7.79
N GLU A 77 1.12 -17.31 -7.88
CA GLU A 77 1.79 -18.61 -7.81
C GLU A 77 1.65 -19.25 -6.43
N TYR A 78 1.77 -18.45 -5.36
CA TYR A 78 1.53 -18.91 -4.00
C TYR A 78 0.10 -19.42 -3.83
N ARG A 79 -0.90 -18.64 -4.27
CA ARG A 79 -2.33 -19.05 -4.22
C ARG A 79 -2.61 -20.34 -4.97
N LYS A 80 -1.97 -20.57 -6.12
CA LYS A 80 -2.12 -21.82 -6.90
C LYS A 80 -1.50 -23.04 -6.21
N LYS A 81 -0.43 -22.83 -5.44
CA LYS A 81 0.25 -23.88 -4.68
C LYS A 81 -0.45 -24.21 -3.37
N GLN A 82 -1.22 -23.26 -2.82
CA GLN A 82 -2.00 -23.51 -1.61
C GLN A 82 -3.23 -24.37 -1.93
N ALA A 83 -3.25 -25.59 -1.39
CA ALA A 83 -4.35 -26.54 -1.58
C ALA A 83 -5.61 -26.17 -0.77
N LYS A 84 -5.47 -25.35 0.28
CA LYS A 84 -6.56 -24.94 1.16
C LYS A 84 -6.43 -23.46 1.51
N SER A 85 -7.57 -22.76 1.57
CA SER A 85 -7.61 -21.39 2.07
C SER A 85 -7.58 -21.40 3.60
N HIS A 86 -6.62 -20.70 4.19
CA HIS A 86 -6.56 -20.47 5.64
C HIS A 86 -7.33 -19.21 6.07
N LEU A 87 -8.10 -18.60 5.15
CA LEU A 87 -8.80 -17.34 5.42
C LEU A 87 -9.75 -17.45 6.62
N SER A 88 -10.58 -18.49 6.69
CA SER A 88 -11.54 -18.68 7.78
C SER A 88 -10.84 -18.89 9.13
N SER A 89 -9.79 -19.72 9.16
CA SER A 89 -8.98 -19.96 10.36
C SER A 89 -8.31 -18.67 10.86
N ASN A 90 -7.74 -17.87 9.94
CA ASN A 90 -7.11 -16.59 10.27
C ASN A 90 -8.15 -15.58 10.79
N LEU A 91 -9.32 -15.50 10.14
CA LEU A 91 -10.40 -14.63 10.60
C LEU A 91 -10.89 -15.04 11.99
N GLN A 92 -11.04 -16.35 12.24
CA GLN A 92 -11.41 -16.85 13.56
C GLN A 92 -10.33 -16.53 14.61
N TYR A 93 -9.05 -16.58 14.26
CA TYR A 93 -7.96 -16.17 15.15
C TYR A 93 -8.00 -14.66 15.48
N PHE A 94 -8.17 -13.81 14.46
CA PHE A 94 -8.21 -12.35 14.63
C PHE A 94 -9.47 -11.87 15.34
N LEU A 95 -10.63 -12.47 15.06
CA LEU A 95 -11.92 -12.05 15.61
C LEU A 95 -12.27 -12.79 16.92
N GLY A 96 -11.76 -14.01 17.11
CA GLY A 96 -12.07 -14.84 18.27
C GLY A 96 -11.26 -14.49 19.52
N THR A 97 -10.22 -13.66 19.40
CA THR A 97 -9.42 -13.23 20.55
C THR A 97 -9.82 -11.81 20.98
N SER A 98 -10.59 -11.71 22.06
CA SER A 98 -10.75 -10.46 22.83
C SER A 98 -9.56 -10.23 23.78
N HIS A 99 -8.36 -10.68 23.42
CA HIS A 99 -7.19 -10.58 24.28
C HIS A 99 -6.67 -9.14 24.23
N SER A 100 -7.23 -8.31 25.10
CA SER A 100 -6.73 -6.97 25.35
C SER A 100 -5.38 -7.09 26.07
N THR A 101 -4.32 -6.55 25.45
CA THR A 101 -3.01 -6.47 26.09
C THR A 101 -3.11 -5.64 27.37
N LYS A 102 -2.31 -5.99 28.39
CA LYS A 102 -2.23 -5.21 29.64
C LYS A 102 -2.08 -3.72 29.31
N GLN A 103 -2.91 -2.87 29.93
CA GLN A 103 -2.95 -1.42 29.68
C GLN A 103 -1.56 -0.77 29.76
N SER A 104 -0.69 -1.26 30.64
CA SER A 104 0.69 -0.79 30.78
C SER A 104 1.53 -1.03 29.52
N ALA A 105 1.37 -2.15 28.83
CA ALA A 105 2.06 -2.45 27.59
C ALA A 105 1.54 -1.57 26.45
N THR A 106 0.22 -1.40 26.36
CA THR A 106 -0.42 -0.52 25.37
C THR A 106 0.04 0.93 25.56
N GLN A 107 0.09 1.42 26.80
CA GLN A 107 0.56 2.78 27.09
C GLN A 107 2.03 2.99 26.70
N LYS A 108 2.90 1.99 26.93
CA LYS A 108 4.31 2.05 26.47
C LYS A 108 4.41 2.21 24.95
N ILE A 109 3.61 1.44 24.20
CA ILE A 109 3.56 1.51 22.73
C ILE A 109 3.06 2.89 22.28
N VAL A 110 1.99 3.40 22.90
CA VAL A 110 1.45 4.72 22.58
C VAL A 110 2.50 5.81 22.83
N ASN A 111 3.13 5.80 24.01
CA ASN A 111 4.14 6.79 24.37
C ASN A 111 5.35 6.74 23.40
N GLN A 112 5.82 5.55 23.03
CA GLN A 112 6.95 5.38 22.08
C GLN A 112 6.62 5.89 20.67
N ASN A 113 5.36 5.81 20.26
CA ASN A 113 4.92 6.21 18.92
C ASN A 113 4.39 7.65 18.86
N SER A 114 3.97 8.21 20.00
CA SER A 114 3.53 9.60 20.11
C SER A 114 4.63 10.55 19.63
N GLY A 115 4.26 11.52 18.78
CA GLY A 115 5.20 12.52 18.25
C GLY A 115 6.27 12.03 17.25
N ARG A 116 6.30 10.75 16.85
CA ARG A 116 7.19 10.24 15.80
C ARG A 116 6.93 10.90 14.45
N GLN A 117 5.65 11.11 14.13
CA GLN A 117 5.25 11.92 12.98
C GLN A 117 4.90 13.32 13.46
N SER A 118 5.30 14.35 12.71
CA SER A 118 5.01 15.74 13.08
C SER A 118 3.51 16.01 13.27
N ARG A 119 2.65 15.33 12.50
CA ARG A 119 1.18 15.40 12.60
C ARG A 119 0.60 14.84 13.90
N TYR A 120 1.36 14.02 14.63
CA TYR A 120 0.94 13.37 15.87
C TYR A 120 1.72 13.88 17.08
N ARG A 121 2.39 15.04 16.95
CA ARG A 121 2.98 15.72 18.09
C ARG A 121 1.84 16.41 18.84
N PRO A 122 1.69 16.16 20.15
CA PRO A 122 0.75 16.95 20.93
C PRO A 122 1.19 18.41 20.91
N ASP A 123 0.20 19.31 20.91
CA ASP A 123 0.48 20.74 21.00
C ASP A 123 1.21 21.04 22.30
N ARG A 124 2.24 21.87 22.22
CA ARG A 124 2.95 22.31 23.43
C ARG A 124 1.99 23.18 24.24
N PRO A 125 1.89 22.96 25.56
CA PRO A 125 1.09 23.84 26.39
C PRO A 125 1.63 25.26 26.25
N ALA A 126 0.72 26.22 26.11
CA ALA A 126 1.08 27.62 26.04
C ALA A 126 1.87 27.99 27.30
N VAL A 127 3.05 28.59 27.11
CA VAL A 127 3.82 29.14 28.23
C VAL A 127 2.97 30.27 28.80
N LYS A 128 2.50 30.09 30.03
CA LYS A 128 1.80 31.17 30.73
C LYS A 128 2.72 32.39 30.78
N PRO A 129 2.22 33.60 30.48
CA PRO A 129 3.02 34.80 30.62
C PRO A 129 3.55 34.85 32.06
N LYS A 130 4.86 35.10 32.20
CA LYS A 130 5.45 35.30 33.51
C LYS A 130 4.78 36.53 34.10
N GLU A 131 4.16 36.38 35.27
CA GLU A 131 3.65 37.52 36.02
C GLU A 131 4.82 38.47 36.30
N GLU A 132 4.63 39.75 35.97
CA GLU A 132 5.60 40.79 36.27
C GLU A 132 5.72 40.89 37.79
N LYS A 133 6.82 40.34 38.32
CA LYS A 133 7.11 40.46 39.75
C LYS A 133 7.45 41.93 40.02
N SER A 134 6.59 42.60 40.79
CA SER A 134 6.90 43.93 41.32
C SER A 134 8.23 43.88 42.06
N ILE A 135 9.12 44.82 41.76
CA ILE A 135 10.40 45.00 42.45
C ILE A 135 10.16 45.50 43.88
N PHE A 136 9.04 46.19 44.09
CA PHE A 136 8.64 46.73 45.38
C PHE A 136 7.77 45.74 46.12
N THR A 137 8.10 45.52 47.38
CA THR A 137 7.24 44.82 48.33
C THR A 137 6.19 45.78 48.89
N GLU A 138 5.03 45.26 49.27
CA GLU A 138 3.96 46.06 49.88
C GLU A 138 4.45 46.78 51.15
N ASP A 139 5.36 46.15 51.91
CA ASP A 139 5.96 46.73 53.11
C ASP A 139 6.83 47.96 52.80
N GLU A 140 7.60 47.92 51.71
CA GLU A 140 8.38 49.08 51.23
C GLU A 140 7.46 50.23 50.80
N PHE A 141 6.33 49.92 50.17
CA PHE A 141 5.35 50.93 49.79
C PHE A 141 4.72 51.62 51.01
N GLN A 142 4.40 50.86 52.06
CA GLN A 142 3.88 51.44 53.31
C GLN A 142 4.91 52.31 54.03
N GLN A 143 6.20 51.92 54.01
CA GLN A 143 7.28 52.75 54.55
C GLN A 143 7.42 54.06 53.77
N PHE A 144 7.39 54.00 52.44
CA PHE A 144 7.40 55.18 51.58
C PHE A 144 6.22 56.12 51.88
N GLN A 145 5.00 55.58 52.01
CA GLN A 145 3.83 56.39 52.36
C GLN A 145 4.01 57.15 53.68
N LYS A 146 4.50 56.47 54.72
CA LYS A 146 4.75 57.09 56.02
C LYS A 146 5.85 58.16 55.95
N GLU A 147 6.91 57.91 55.20
CA GLU A 147 8.00 58.87 55.08
C GLU A 147 7.61 60.13 54.28
N TYR A 148 6.85 59.95 53.20
CA TYR A 148 6.51 61.05 52.29
C TYR A 148 5.31 61.87 52.78
N PHE A 149 4.29 61.21 53.34
CA PHE A 149 3.08 61.88 53.83
C PHE A 149 3.07 62.12 55.34
N GLY A 150 3.81 61.33 56.14
CA GLY A 150 3.88 61.50 57.60
C GLY A 150 4.67 62.72 58.05
N LYS A 151 5.64 63.19 57.24
CA LYS A 151 6.41 64.42 57.53
C LYS A 151 5.62 65.73 57.30
N ILE A 152 4.47 65.68 56.61
CA ILE A 152 3.67 66.87 56.29
C ILE A 152 2.86 67.35 57.50
N VAL A 153 2.64 66.50 58.53
CA VAL A 153 1.79 66.84 59.69
C VAL A 153 2.56 67.59 60.79
N GLU A 154 3.88 67.46 60.88
CA GLU A 154 4.67 68.10 61.96
C GLU A 154 5.29 69.45 61.58
N GLY A 155 5.15 69.90 60.33
CA GLY A 155 5.66 71.20 59.86
C GLY A 155 4.59 72.29 59.72
N GLY A 156 3.35 72.03 60.14
CA GLY A 156 2.20 72.90 59.90
C GLY A 156 1.25 72.98 61.09
N SER A 157 1.74 73.37 62.27
CA SER A 157 0.93 73.97 63.33
C SER A 157 1.76 74.83 64.26
#